data_AF-A0A7C2RR57-F1
#
_entry.id   AF-A0A7C2RR57-F1
#
_cell.length_a   1.000
_cell.length_b   1.000
_cell.length_c   1.000
_cell.angle_alpha   90.00
_cell.angle_beta   90.00
_cell.angle_gamma   90.00
#
_symmetry.space_group_name_H-M   'P 1'
#
loop_
_entity.id
_entity.type
_entity.pdbx_description
1 polymer ?
#
loop_
_entity_poly.entity_id
_entity_poly.type
_entity_poly.pdbx_seq_one_letter_code
_entity_poly.pdbx_strand_id
1 'polypeptide(L)'
;MNTKYINLIDQTYYFPQEEFQVEDGELQFHGIDLMELVREYGAPLKFTYLPKISENINKAKKWFADALEKNNYTGSYNYCYCTKSSHFEHVLNEALKNDIHIETSSAVDINIVNALKEKGKITDDTFVICNGFKRDRYISNIANLINTGHKN
;
A
#
# COMPACT_ATOMS: atom_id res chain seq x y z
N MET A 1 -6.57 35.11 25.43
CA MET A 1 -5.56 35.05 24.36
C MET A 1 -5.11 33.61 24.25
N ASN A 2 -5.34 32.96 23.10
CA ASN A 2 -5.01 31.54 22.91
C ASN A 2 -3.50 31.39 22.70
N THR A 3 -2.76 30.95 23.72
CA THR A 3 -1.28 30.92 23.72
C THR A 3 -0.67 29.52 23.56
N LYS A 4 -1.49 28.47 23.52
CA LYS A 4 -1.02 27.09 23.34
C LYS A 4 -0.91 26.75 21.86
N TYR A 5 0.13 26.01 21.49
CA TYR A 5 0.36 25.52 20.12
C TYR A 5 -0.83 24.68 19.59
N ILE A 6 -1.52 23.94 20.46
CA ILE A 6 -2.73 23.19 20.09
C ILE A 6 -3.84 24.09 19.53
N ASN A 7 -3.98 25.32 20.05
CA ASN A 7 -4.99 26.26 19.55
C ASN A 7 -4.66 26.79 18.16
N LEU A 8 -3.37 26.86 17.80
CA LEU A 8 -2.95 27.18 16.43
C LEU A 8 -3.26 26.00 15.51
N ILE A 9 -2.97 24.76 15.95
CA ILE A 9 -3.30 23.54 15.20
C ILE A 9 -4.80 23.47 14.93
N ASP A 10 -5.66 23.60 15.94
CA ASP A 10 -7.12 23.56 15.77
C ASP A 10 -7.65 24.64 14.80
N GLN A 11 -6.97 25.79 14.73
CA GLN A 11 -7.36 26.91 13.86
C GLN A 11 -6.79 26.83 12.44
N THR A 12 -5.73 26.05 12.20
CA THR A 12 -5.00 26.03 10.91
C THR A 12 -4.96 24.66 10.25
N TYR A 13 -5.21 23.58 10.99
CA TYR A 13 -5.18 22.20 10.51
C TYR A 13 -6.43 21.45 11.00
N TYR A 14 -6.96 20.55 10.17
CA TYR A 14 -7.95 19.59 10.63
C TYR A 14 -7.22 18.54 11.48
N PHE A 15 -7.19 18.76 12.79
CA PHE A 15 -6.64 17.82 13.76
C PHE A 15 -7.64 17.58 14.91
N PRO A 16 -7.75 16.33 15.40
CA PRO A 16 -7.14 15.14 14.83
C PRO A 16 -7.75 14.75 13.48
N GLN A 17 -6.94 14.13 12.61
CA GLN A 17 -7.47 13.47 11.40
C GLN A 17 -8.34 12.28 11.83
N GLU A 18 -9.19 11.76 10.94
CA GLU A 18 -10.13 10.67 11.26
C GLU A 18 -9.46 9.45 11.94
N GLU A 19 -8.17 9.22 11.66
CA GLU A 19 -7.40 8.11 12.21
C GLU A 19 -6.83 8.35 13.63
N PHE A 20 -6.80 9.59 14.10
CA PHE A 20 -6.19 9.94 15.39
C PHE A 20 -7.25 10.38 16.40
N GLN A 21 -7.03 10.05 17.67
CA GLN A 21 -7.85 10.55 18.78
C GLN A 21 -6.93 10.88 19.95
N VAL A 22 -7.27 11.91 20.73
CA VAL A 22 -6.53 12.26 21.94
C VAL A 22 -7.48 12.10 23.12
N GLU A 23 -7.19 11.16 23.99
CA GLU A 23 -7.97 10.87 25.20
C GLU A 23 -7.06 11.06 26.41
N ASP A 24 -7.45 11.92 27.35
CA ASP A 24 -6.68 12.25 28.56
C ASP A 24 -5.20 12.63 28.32
N GLY A 25 -4.91 13.20 27.14
CA GLY A 25 -3.56 13.60 26.74
C GLY A 25 -2.71 12.48 26.16
N GLU A 26 -3.26 11.27 26.00
CA GLU A 26 -2.64 10.13 25.32
C GLU A 26 -3.17 10.01 23.89
N LEU A 27 -2.30 9.65 22.95
CA LEU A 27 -2.62 9.56 21.53
C LEU A 27 -3.07 8.15 21.19
N GLN A 28 -4.24 8.04 20.58
CA GLN A 28 -4.71 6.82 19.93
C GLN A 28 -4.60 6.95 18.41
N PHE A 29 -4.27 5.85 17.75
CA PHE A 29 -4.27 5.73 16.29
C PHE A 29 -5.10 4.53 15.87
N HIS A 30 -6.20 4.75 15.15
CA HIS A 30 -7.23 3.74 14.85
C HIS A 30 -7.75 3.01 16.10
N GLY A 31 -7.94 3.75 17.19
CA GLY A 31 -8.37 3.20 18.49
C GLY A 31 -7.29 2.39 19.22
N ILE A 32 -6.05 2.40 18.74
CA ILE A 32 -4.90 1.76 19.39
C ILE A 32 -4.20 2.78 20.28
N ASP A 33 -4.11 2.51 21.58
CA ASP A 33 -3.36 3.31 22.53
C ASP A 33 -1.85 3.21 22.26
N LEU A 34 -1.25 4.33 21.84
CA LEU A 34 0.17 4.38 21.52
C LEU A 34 1.05 4.41 22.77
N MET A 35 0.56 4.95 23.89
CA MET A 35 1.29 4.98 25.15
C MET A 35 1.35 3.58 25.77
N GLU A 36 0.28 2.79 25.68
CA GLU A 36 0.28 1.38 26.07
C GLU A 36 1.33 0.58 25.26
N LEU A 37 1.34 0.72 23.93
CA LEU A 37 2.33 0.06 23.09
C LEU A 37 3.78 0.43 23.47
N VAL A 38 4.05 1.70 23.77
CA VAL A 38 5.39 2.14 24.19
C VAL A 38 5.75 1.59 25.56
N ARG A 39 4.81 1.50 26.49
CA ARG A 39 5.02 0.90 27.83
C ARG A 39 5.35 -0.59 27.71
N GLU A 40 4.69 -1.32 26.81
CA GLU A 40 4.88 -2.76 26.62
C GLU A 40 6.16 -3.08 25.84
N TYR A 41 6.42 -2.41 24.72
CA TYR A 41 7.49 -2.76 23.78
C TYR A 41 8.74 -1.87 23.86
N GLY A 42 8.67 -0.77 24.61
CA GLY A 42 9.73 0.23 24.70
C GLY A 42 9.83 1.14 23.46
N ALA A 43 10.78 2.08 23.49
CA ALA A 43 11.04 3.00 22.39
C ALA A 43 12.54 3.00 22.00
N PRO A 44 12.89 3.23 20.71
CA PRO A 44 12.01 3.60 19.61
C PRO A 44 11.19 2.42 19.06
N LEU A 45 9.88 2.63 18.87
CA LEU A 45 8.94 1.65 18.32
C LEU A 45 8.48 2.08 16.93
N LYS A 46 8.46 1.14 15.98
CA LYS A 46 7.76 1.28 14.71
C LYS A 46 6.69 0.21 14.64
N PHE A 47 5.43 0.62 14.61
CA PHE A 47 4.30 -0.25 14.30
C PHE A 47 3.69 0.15 12.96
N THR A 48 2.92 -0.73 12.34
CA THR A 48 2.26 -0.48 11.05
C THR A 48 0.82 -0.95 11.11
N TYR A 49 -0.12 -0.05 10.85
CA TYR A 49 -1.54 -0.40 10.77
C TYR A 49 -1.88 -0.89 9.36
N LEU A 50 -1.78 -2.19 9.16
CA LEU A 50 -1.99 -2.84 7.85
C LEU A 50 -3.37 -2.57 7.22
N PRO A 51 -4.50 -2.55 7.97
CA PRO A 51 -5.83 -2.36 7.35
C PRO A 51 -5.94 -1.08 6.51
N LYS A 52 -5.18 -0.03 6.84
CA LYS A 52 -5.17 1.22 6.07
C LYS A 52 -4.73 1.05 4.61
N ILE A 53 -3.89 0.04 4.32
CA ILE A 53 -3.48 -0.29 2.95
C ILE A 53 -4.71 -0.70 2.15
N SER A 54 -5.50 -1.64 2.69
CA SER A 54 -6.74 -2.12 2.07
C SER A 54 -7.79 -1.02 1.93
N GLU A 55 -7.97 -0.20 2.97
CA GLU A 55 -8.87 0.96 2.93
C GLU A 55 -8.53 1.91 1.77
N ASN A 56 -7.24 2.26 1.61
CA ASN A 56 -6.80 3.19 0.58
C ASN A 56 -6.93 2.60 -0.83
N ILE A 57 -6.62 1.31 -1.02
CA ILE A 57 -6.80 0.63 -2.30
C ILE A 57 -8.28 0.63 -2.70
N ASN A 58 -9.18 0.26 -1.77
CA ASN A 58 -10.61 0.21 -2.04
C ASN A 58 -11.21 1.61 -2.24
N LYS A 59 -10.71 2.61 -1.52
CA LYS A 59 -11.07 4.03 -1.74
C LYS A 59 -10.72 4.47 -3.16
N ALA A 60 -9.51 4.15 -3.64
CA ALA A 60 -9.10 4.44 -5.01
C ALA A 60 -9.97 3.70 -6.04
N LYS A 61 -10.20 2.39 -5.86
CA LYS A 61 -11.09 1.60 -6.73
C LYS A 61 -12.49 2.23 -6.82
N LYS A 62 -13.06 2.66 -5.68
CA LYS A 62 -14.36 3.33 -5.63
C LYS A 62 -14.36 4.64 -6.41
N TRP A 63 -13.36 5.51 -6.21
CA TRP A 63 -13.28 6.77 -6.95
C TRP A 63 -13.22 6.56 -8.46
N PHE A 64 -12.46 5.57 -8.93
CA PHE A 64 -12.44 5.23 -10.34
C PHE A 64 -13.79 4.66 -10.79
N ALA A 65 -14.41 3.74 -10.05
CA ALA A 65 -15.73 3.20 -10.39
C ALA A 65 -16.78 4.32 -10.53
N ASP A 66 -16.88 5.21 -9.55
CA ASP A 66 -17.82 6.35 -9.54
C ASP A 66 -17.56 7.28 -10.76
N ALA A 67 -16.29 7.53 -11.09
CA ALA A 67 -15.91 8.37 -12.23
C ALA A 67 -16.22 7.69 -13.58
N LEU A 68 -15.97 6.38 -13.70
CA LEU A 68 -16.25 5.62 -14.91
C LEU A 68 -17.76 5.59 -15.19
N GLU A 69 -18.57 5.31 -14.16
CA GLU A 69 -20.04 5.33 -14.24
C GLU A 69 -20.55 6.73 -14.65
N LYS A 70 -20.11 7.78 -13.95
CA LYS A 70 -20.52 9.16 -14.23
C LYS A 70 -20.23 9.61 -15.66
N ASN A 71 -19.17 9.07 -16.28
CA ASN A 71 -18.74 9.44 -17.62
C ASN A 71 -19.14 8.41 -18.70
N ASN A 72 -19.91 7.38 -18.35
CA ASN A 72 -20.25 6.26 -19.25
C ASN A 72 -19.01 5.64 -19.93
N TYR A 73 -17.89 5.54 -19.21
CA TYR A 73 -16.66 4.99 -19.74
C TYR A 73 -16.69 3.46 -19.68
N THR A 74 -16.42 2.79 -20.79
CA THR A 74 -16.59 1.34 -20.94
C THR A 74 -15.35 0.51 -20.59
N GLY A 75 -14.19 1.14 -20.42
CA GLY A 75 -12.97 0.45 -20.00
C GLY A 75 -12.93 0.17 -18.50
N SER A 76 -11.98 -0.68 -18.10
CA SER A 76 -11.79 -1.12 -16.72
C SER A 76 -10.66 -0.37 -16.01
N TYR A 77 -10.72 -0.36 -14.68
CA TYR A 77 -9.65 0.14 -13.82
C TYR A 77 -8.87 -1.02 -13.19
N ASN A 78 -7.55 -1.00 -13.35
CA ASN A 78 -6.63 -2.00 -12.79
C ASN A 78 -5.66 -1.31 -11.84
N TYR A 79 -5.82 -1.54 -10.53
CA TYR A 79 -4.88 -1.03 -9.54
C TYR A 79 -3.58 -1.85 -9.60
N CYS A 80 -2.43 -1.21 -9.79
CA CYS A 80 -1.12 -1.86 -9.80
C CYS A 80 -0.26 -1.33 -8.65
N TYR A 81 0.05 -2.17 -7.67
CA TYR A 81 0.87 -1.76 -6.51
C TYR A 81 2.34 -1.63 -6.88
N CYS A 82 2.89 -0.43 -6.70
CA CYS A 82 4.30 -0.15 -6.98
C CYS A 82 5.19 -0.65 -5.83
N THR A 83 5.96 -1.70 -6.07
CA THR A 83 6.87 -2.33 -5.09
C THR A 83 7.93 -1.37 -4.55
N LYS A 84 8.32 -0.35 -5.33
CA LYS A 84 9.24 0.71 -4.89
C LYS A 84 8.74 1.51 -3.67
N SER A 85 7.42 1.59 -3.47
CA SER A 85 6.83 2.31 -2.34
C SER A 85 7.02 1.55 -1.03
N SER A 86 6.88 0.23 -1.06
CA SER A 86 7.23 -0.67 0.03
C SER A 86 7.18 -2.12 -0.45
N HIS A 87 8.31 -2.82 -0.38
CA HIS A 87 8.45 -4.21 -0.80
C HIS A 87 8.39 -5.22 0.38
N PHE A 88 8.08 -4.74 1.59
CA PHE A 88 7.98 -5.62 2.76
C PHE A 88 6.84 -6.63 2.60
N GLU A 89 7.10 -7.89 2.98
CA GLU A 89 6.15 -8.99 2.81
C GLU A 89 4.78 -8.70 3.45
N HIS A 90 4.74 -8.16 4.67
CA HIS A 90 3.49 -7.84 5.35
C HIS A 90 2.67 -6.77 4.61
N VAL A 91 3.32 -5.84 3.92
CA VAL A 91 2.65 -4.83 3.09
C VAL A 91 2.12 -5.44 1.81
N LEU A 92 2.93 -6.25 1.11
CA LEU A 92 2.52 -6.89 -0.14
C LEU A 92 1.40 -7.91 0.10
N ASN A 93 1.47 -8.69 1.17
CA ASN A 93 0.41 -9.63 1.56
C ASN A 93 -0.92 -8.90 1.82
N GLU A 94 -0.87 -7.79 2.55
CA GLU A 94 -2.05 -6.97 2.81
C GLU A 94 -2.57 -6.28 1.53
N ALA A 95 -1.69 -5.80 0.66
CA ALA A 95 -2.08 -5.14 -0.58
C ALA A 95 -2.75 -6.14 -1.55
N LEU A 96 -2.10 -7.27 -1.82
CA LEU A 96 -2.51 -8.25 -2.83
C LEU A 96 -3.81 -8.99 -2.47
N LYS A 97 -4.23 -9.03 -1.20
CA LYS A 97 -5.55 -9.58 -0.83
C LYS A 97 -6.72 -8.77 -1.41
N ASN A 98 -6.47 -7.55 -1.90
CA ASN A 98 -7.49 -6.64 -2.41
C ASN A 98 -7.71 -6.79 -3.93
N ASP A 99 -7.33 -7.91 -4.55
CA ASP A 99 -7.50 -8.16 -6.00
C ASP A 99 -6.88 -7.05 -6.85
N ILE A 100 -5.55 -6.93 -6.76
CA ILE A 100 -4.77 -5.91 -7.45
C ILE A 100 -3.57 -6.55 -8.15
N HIS A 101 -3.00 -5.78 -9.06
CA HIS A 101 -1.83 -6.13 -9.85
C HIS A 101 -0.57 -5.54 -9.24
N ILE A 102 0.59 -5.77 -9.87
CA ILE A 102 1.87 -5.34 -9.35
C ILE A 102 2.70 -4.58 -10.39
N GLU A 103 3.41 -3.58 -9.92
CA GLU A 103 4.39 -2.83 -10.69
C GLU A 103 5.79 -3.02 -10.10
N THR A 104 6.74 -3.19 -11.01
CA THR A 104 8.15 -3.48 -10.72
C THR A 104 9.04 -2.39 -11.33
N SER A 105 10.16 -2.10 -10.67
CA SER A 105 11.09 -1.04 -11.09
C SER A 105 12.53 -1.53 -11.28
N SER A 106 12.80 -2.80 -10.99
CA SER A 106 14.15 -3.38 -10.98
C SER A 106 14.15 -4.90 -11.11
N ALA A 107 15.34 -5.48 -11.33
CA ALA A 107 15.52 -6.93 -11.36
C ALA A 107 15.18 -7.63 -10.02
N VAL A 108 15.31 -6.93 -8.89
CA VAL A 108 15.00 -7.48 -7.56
C VAL A 108 13.49 -7.69 -7.42
N ASP A 109 12.70 -6.80 -7.97
CA ASP A 109 11.24 -6.87 -7.90
C ASP A 109 10.69 -8.10 -8.63
N ILE A 110 11.37 -8.58 -9.68
CA ILE A 110 10.97 -9.85 -10.34
C ILE A 110 11.22 -11.06 -9.43
N ASN A 111 12.25 -11.03 -8.57
CA ASN A 111 12.43 -12.10 -7.58
C ASN A 111 11.28 -12.09 -6.56
N ILE A 112 10.80 -10.90 -6.19
CA ILE A 112 9.62 -10.75 -5.31
C ILE A 112 8.38 -11.30 -6.00
N VAL A 113 8.14 -10.96 -7.28
CA VAL A 113 7.05 -11.52 -8.09
C VAL A 113 7.10 -13.05 -8.10
N ASN A 114 8.26 -13.65 -8.36
CA ASN A 114 8.41 -15.10 -8.35
C ASN A 114 8.10 -15.72 -6.97
N ALA A 115 8.60 -15.11 -5.89
CA ALA A 115 8.31 -15.58 -4.53
C ALA A 115 6.82 -15.45 -4.17
N LEU A 116 6.14 -14.40 -4.64
CA LEU A 116 4.69 -14.22 -4.48
C LEU A 116 3.91 -15.28 -5.26
N LYS A 117 4.34 -15.63 -6.48
CA LYS A 117 3.74 -16.71 -7.28
C LYS A 117 3.88 -18.06 -6.59
N GLU A 118 5.09 -18.38 -6.11
CA GLU A 118 5.37 -19.63 -5.38
C GLU A 118 4.48 -19.78 -4.14
N LYS A 119 4.24 -18.67 -3.43
CA LYS A 119 3.34 -18.61 -2.27
C LYS A 119 1.85 -18.53 -2.62
N GLY A 120 1.48 -18.55 -3.91
CA GLY A 120 0.10 -18.44 -4.39
C GLY A 120 -0.56 -17.09 -4.09
N LYS A 121 0.23 -16.03 -3.88
CA LYS A 121 -0.28 -14.66 -3.62
C LYS A 121 -0.67 -13.91 -4.88
N ILE A 122 -0.10 -14.29 -6.01
CA ILE A 122 -0.48 -13.81 -7.35
C ILE A 122 -0.54 -15.00 -8.30
N THR A 123 -1.32 -14.86 -9.36
CA THR A 123 -1.57 -15.92 -10.35
C THR A 123 -0.76 -15.69 -11.62
N ASP A 124 -0.93 -16.56 -12.61
CA ASP A 124 -0.38 -16.33 -13.94
C ASP A 124 -1.03 -15.15 -14.64
N ASP A 125 -2.25 -14.77 -14.30
CA ASP A 125 -3.02 -13.69 -14.94
C ASP A 125 -2.90 -12.32 -14.22
N THR A 126 -2.17 -12.25 -13.11
CA THR A 126 -1.92 -10.98 -12.41
C THR A 126 -0.98 -10.12 -13.23
N PHE A 127 -1.35 -8.90 -13.63
CA PHE A 127 -0.47 -8.06 -14.42
C PHE A 127 0.81 -7.69 -13.66
N VAL A 128 1.95 -7.86 -14.32
CA VAL A 128 3.26 -7.43 -13.83
C VAL A 128 3.80 -6.34 -14.75
N ILE A 129 3.63 -5.09 -14.34
CA ILE A 129 4.11 -3.93 -15.11
C ILE A 129 5.61 -3.72 -14.82
N CYS A 130 6.44 -3.75 -15.86
CA CYS A 130 7.90 -3.66 -15.74
C CYS A 130 8.43 -2.28 -16.16
N ASN A 131 8.61 -1.37 -15.19
CA ASN A 131 9.17 -0.03 -15.38
C ASN A 131 10.68 0.02 -15.07
N GLY A 132 11.26 1.22 -15.09
CA GLY A 132 12.66 1.43 -14.75
C GLY A 132 13.65 1.02 -15.84
N PHE A 133 14.94 1.25 -15.56
CA PHE A 133 16.03 0.96 -16.48
C PHE A 133 16.33 -0.54 -16.55
N LYS A 134 16.25 -1.11 -17.75
CA LYS A 134 16.31 -2.55 -18.00
C LYS A 134 17.72 -3.00 -18.35
N ARG A 135 18.54 -3.24 -17.32
CA ARG A 135 19.83 -3.93 -17.47
C ARG A 135 19.60 -5.41 -17.82
N ASP A 136 20.62 -6.06 -18.38
CA ASP A 136 20.57 -7.46 -18.85
C ASP A 136 19.88 -8.39 -17.86
N ARG A 137 20.26 -8.36 -16.57
CA ARG A 137 19.64 -9.19 -15.53
C ARG A 137 18.13 -8.95 -15.39
N TYR A 138 17.68 -7.70 -15.49
CA TYR A 138 16.25 -7.40 -15.40
C TYR A 138 15.52 -7.93 -16.64
N ILE A 139 16.09 -7.75 -17.83
CA ILE A 139 15.54 -8.29 -19.08
C ILE A 139 15.44 -9.82 -19.00
N SER A 140 16.52 -10.51 -18.60
CA SER A 140 16.53 -11.97 -18.43
C SER A 140 15.48 -12.44 -17.41
N ASN A 141 15.34 -11.74 -16.29
CA ASN A 141 14.34 -12.07 -15.28
C ASN A 141 12.90 -11.92 -15.82
N ILE A 142 12.61 -10.84 -16.56
CA ILE A 142 11.31 -10.63 -17.21
C ILE A 142 11.05 -11.73 -18.25
N ALA A 143 12.03 -12.03 -19.11
CA ALA A 143 11.91 -13.06 -20.12
C ALA A 143 11.64 -14.44 -19.49
N ASN A 144 12.34 -14.76 -18.40
CA ASN A 144 12.11 -16.01 -17.67
C ASN A 144 10.70 -16.08 -17.08
N LEU A 145 10.21 -14.99 -16.47
CA LEU A 145 8.85 -14.93 -15.92
C LEU A 145 7.80 -15.25 -17.00
N ILE A 146 7.94 -14.65 -18.19
CA ILE A 146 7.08 -14.92 -19.35
C ILE A 146 7.21 -16.39 -19.79
N ASN A 147 8.43 -16.88 -19.95
CA ASN A 147 8.71 -18.25 -20.42
C ASN A 147 8.23 -19.33 -19.43
N THR A 148 8.04 -18.99 -18.15
CA THR A 148 7.48 -19.88 -17.13
C THR A 148 5.95 -19.89 -17.07
N GLY A 149 5.27 -19.24 -18.02
CA GLY A 149 3.83 -19.34 -18.18
C GLY A 149 3.02 -18.15 -17.66
N HIS A 150 3.66 -17.08 -17.20
CA HIS A 150 2.97 -15.87 -16.81
C HIS A 150 2.31 -15.18 -18.02
N LYS A 151 1.05 -14.79 -17.88
CA LYS A 151 0.21 -14.20 -18.92
C LYS A 151 -0.23 -12.81 -18.47
N ASN A 152 0.00 -11.82 -19.33
CA ASN A 152 -0.63 -10.51 -19.18
C ASN A 152 -1.88 -10.48 -20.05
#